data_AF-A0A8T5RBC3-F1
#
_entry.id   AF-A0A8T5RBC3-F1
#
_cell.length_a   1.000
_cell.length_b   1.000
_cell.length_c   1.000
_cell.angle_alpha   90.00
_cell.angle_beta   90.00
_cell.angle_gamma   90.00
#
_symmetry.space_group_name_H-M   'P 1'
#
loop_
_entity.id
_entity.type
_entity.pdbx_description
1 polymer ?
#
loop_
_entity_poly.entity_id
_entity_poly.type
_entity_poly.pdbx_seq_one_letter_code
_entity_poly.pdbx_strand_id
1 'polypeptide(L)'
;LVLPPYTALLGQIRQFKDVVSDIQSYAPQSLKERLQSIELDSTQIKKLGEFRNRIRLMKDELPAKIKDQFKDYEQELEKVKRFSEIKQFINSLKEIVPEDITREFEKMESRVDVIKNEISHAFETQFRVGAIKNMAEKIVARVMHKEFNEMVNSFKFKFVQTTQGMLDKVINQLGGLSDTAGDIKVGIGDTIKNIQSGLQETLQNLDNDILKVYEDVVTGIQELKNSFEQEIFKTLNQDIIINIFDQLDLSEKTMEEFLETEKEAPLLSFQDVWFVRSLEGMKAQINESMSRVKMRAYIIAPTIRDVDIGVVTDVSKHVNVRISTNFNLNNQEDKERIGELERYPNIVVRHYPRENMWSINKDFEEVVVCVVAKNREDNKIEIAGMGSILEEHVKLFAGILEDVWIQSKKLDQVSITQTFEPTYSRTQTVKPSEIESSQSSIPTPPPPKIPSIKKEVEIPVSSPKIEMSKQPVNLSASTGSLPDQFNNLEQNLSSFTGLEVSSFLNNIKDNVIQQFGYSSILKQINLSIAQYQNKESKLNSSEVKEIMNKIYFWRNKLKIKK
;
A
#
# COMPACT_ATOMS: atom_id res chain seq x y z
N LEU A 1 -28.27 -34.22 32.43
CA LEU A 1 -27.75 -32.87 32.70
C LEU A 1 -26.47 -32.70 31.92
N VAL A 2 -26.48 -31.86 30.89
CA VAL A 2 -25.25 -31.44 30.20
C VAL A 2 -24.69 -30.29 31.04
N LEU A 3 -23.54 -30.49 31.69
CA LEU A 3 -22.84 -29.40 32.35
C LEU A 3 -22.67 -28.25 31.34
N PRO A 4 -22.94 -26.99 31.72
CA PRO A 4 -22.86 -25.86 30.79
C PRO A 4 -21.45 -25.72 30.20
N PRO A 5 -21.28 -25.03 29.07
CA PRO A 5 -20.05 -25.04 28.26
C PRO A 5 -18.81 -24.40 28.91
N TYR A 6 -18.85 -24.07 30.20
CA TYR A 6 -17.80 -23.35 30.92
C TYR A 6 -16.49 -24.15 31.05
N THR A 7 -16.55 -25.48 31.13
CA THR A 7 -15.32 -26.31 31.15
C THR A 7 -14.57 -26.27 29.82
N ALA A 8 -15.30 -26.24 28.70
CA ALA A 8 -14.71 -26.08 27.37
C ALA A 8 -14.12 -24.67 27.19
N LEU A 9 -14.79 -23.65 27.75
CA LEU A 9 -14.36 -22.26 27.70
C LEU A 9 -13.09 -22.03 28.54
N LEU A 10 -13.02 -22.60 29.75
CA LEU A 10 -11.80 -22.64 30.58
C LEU A 10 -10.64 -23.33 29.85
N GLY A 11 -10.91 -24.44 29.17
CA GLY A 11 -9.93 -25.12 28.33
C GLY A 11 -9.40 -24.24 27.20
N GLN A 12 -10.26 -23.45 26.55
CA GLN A 12 -9.88 -22.50 25.51
C GLN A 12 -9.07 -21.32 26.06
N ILE A 13 -9.43 -20.78 27.23
CA ILE A 13 -8.67 -19.70 27.89
C ILE A 13 -7.24 -20.17 28.21
N ARG A 14 -7.10 -21.38 28.77
CA ARG A 14 -5.78 -21.98 29.05
C ARG A 14 -4.95 -22.22 27.80
N GLN A 15 -5.55 -22.79 26.75
CA GLN A 15 -4.87 -22.97 25.47
C GLN A 15 -4.41 -21.64 24.85
N PHE A 16 -5.24 -20.60 24.95
CA PHE A 16 -4.86 -19.28 24.47
C PHE A 16 -3.73 -18.66 25.31
N LYS A 17 -3.75 -18.85 26.63
CA LYS A 17 -2.68 -18.44 27.54
C LYS A 17 -1.33 -19.11 27.19
N ASP A 18 -1.34 -20.40 26.86
CA ASP A 18 -0.14 -21.12 26.40
C ASP A 18 0.39 -20.52 25.08
N VAL A 19 -0.48 -20.23 24.11
CA VAL A 19 -0.09 -19.58 22.84
C VAL A 19 0.51 -18.18 23.09
N VAL A 20 -0.06 -17.39 24.00
CA VAL A 20 0.48 -16.06 24.35
C VAL A 20 1.85 -16.18 25.02
N SER A 21 2.06 -17.21 25.86
CA SER A 21 3.36 -17.54 26.47
C SER A 21 4.41 -17.92 25.42
N ASP A 22 4.02 -18.73 24.43
CA ASP A 22 4.89 -19.08 23.31
C ASP A 22 5.27 -17.86 22.48
N ILE A 23 4.32 -16.94 22.21
CA ILE A 23 4.61 -15.67 21.54
C ILE A 23 5.56 -14.81 22.37
N GLN A 24 5.38 -14.78 23.70
CA GLN A 24 6.22 -14.02 24.61
C GLN A 24 7.68 -14.49 24.61
N SER A 25 7.91 -15.80 24.50
CA SER A 25 9.27 -16.35 24.47
C SER A 25 9.89 -16.30 23.06
N TYR A 26 9.11 -16.59 22.02
CA TYR A 26 9.62 -16.73 20.65
C TYR A 26 9.77 -15.40 19.91
N ALA A 27 8.81 -14.48 20.03
CA ALA A 27 8.83 -13.22 19.27
C ALA A 27 10.07 -12.36 19.58
N PRO A 28 10.51 -12.20 20.84
CA PRO A 28 11.74 -11.49 21.17
C PRO A 28 12.98 -12.08 20.49
N GLN A 29 13.09 -13.41 20.48
CA GLN A 29 14.24 -14.10 19.95
C GLN A 29 14.28 -14.03 18.42
N SER A 30 13.14 -14.25 17.77
CA SER A 30 13.02 -14.11 16.30
C SER A 30 13.28 -12.68 15.83
N LEU A 31 12.81 -11.66 16.57
CA LEU A 31 13.12 -10.26 16.30
C LEU A 31 14.63 -9.98 16.36
N LYS A 32 15.28 -10.47 17.41
CA LYS A 32 16.71 -10.29 17.62
C LYS A 32 17.53 -10.94 16.50
N GLU A 33 17.15 -12.15 16.08
CA GLU A 33 17.77 -12.85 14.96
C GLU A 33 17.60 -12.08 13.64
N ARG A 34 16.40 -11.53 13.36
CA ARG A 34 16.16 -10.69 12.18
C ARG A 34 16.92 -9.37 12.21
N LEU A 35 17.05 -8.75 13.37
CA LEU A 35 17.88 -7.54 13.53
C LEU A 35 19.36 -7.84 13.29
N GLN A 36 19.85 -8.96 13.81
CA GLN A 36 21.21 -9.43 13.53
C GLN A 36 21.42 -9.75 12.05
N SER A 37 20.43 -10.33 11.37
CA SER A 37 20.52 -10.57 9.92
C SER A 37 20.55 -9.26 9.14
N ILE A 38 19.80 -8.23 9.55
CA ILE A 38 19.88 -6.88 8.94
C ILE A 38 21.27 -6.27 9.16
N GLU A 39 21.88 -6.45 10.33
CA GLU A 39 23.24 -5.99 10.64
C GLU A 39 24.29 -6.72 9.77
N LEU A 40 24.08 -8.01 9.50
CA LEU A 40 24.91 -8.81 8.59
C LEU A 40 24.67 -8.47 7.11
N ASP A 41 23.42 -8.25 6.69
CA ASP A 41 23.07 -7.89 5.31
C ASP A 41 23.44 -6.44 4.99
N SER A 42 23.59 -5.61 6.02
CA SER A 42 24.28 -4.32 5.96
C SER A 42 25.77 -4.45 5.59
N THR A 43 26.28 -5.65 5.29
CA THR A 43 27.51 -5.86 4.52
C THR A 43 27.59 -5.06 3.22
N GLN A 44 26.49 -4.52 2.68
CA GLN A 44 26.56 -3.50 1.63
C GLN A 44 27.29 -2.21 2.05
N ILE A 45 27.36 -1.90 3.35
CA ILE A 45 28.22 -0.85 3.91
C ILE A 45 29.71 -1.16 3.69
N LYS A 46 30.11 -2.43 3.57
CA LYS A 46 31.50 -2.77 3.18
C LYS A 46 31.84 -2.23 1.79
N LYS A 47 30.86 -2.07 0.90
CA LYS A 47 31.07 -1.43 -0.42
C LYS A 47 31.41 0.06 -0.30
N LEU A 48 30.94 0.75 0.74
CA LEU A 48 31.40 2.11 1.05
C LEU A 48 32.87 2.12 1.47
N GLY A 49 33.32 1.09 2.21
CA GLY A 49 34.74 0.88 2.52
C GLY A 49 35.59 0.65 1.27
N GLU A 50 35.12 -0.18 0.34
CA GLU A 50 35.78 -0.39 -0.96
C GLU A 50 35.82 0.89 -1.80
N PHE A 51 34.72 1.64 -1.85
CA PHE A 51 34.63 2.93 -2.53
C PHE A 51 35.61 3.94 -1.94
N ARG A 52 35.71 3.99 -0.61
CA ARG A 52 36.69 4.82 0.10
C ARG A 52 38.13 4.46 -0.25
N ASN A 53 38.45 3.17 -0.30
CA ASN A 53 39.78 2.71 -0.71
C ASN A 53 40.09 3.14 -2.16
N ARG A 54 39.08 3.11 -3.05
CA ARG A 54 39.22 3.58 -4.43
C ARG A 54 39.42 5.10 -4.51
N ILE A 55 38.75 5.88 -3.65
CA ILE A 55 38.94 7.33 -3.53
C ILE A 55 40.35 7.66 -3.04
N ARG A 56 40.86 6.93 -2.05
CA ARG A 56 42.25 7.05 -1.58
C ARG A 56 43.26 6.71 -2.67
N LEU A 57 43.05 5.60 -3.38
CA LEU A 57 43.88 5.26 -4.55
C LEU A 57 43.84 6.35 -5.62
N MET A 58 42.67 6.93 -5.92
CA MET A 58 42.58 8.06 -6.85
C MET A 58 43.28 9.32 -6.33
N LYS A 59 43.25 9.56 -5.01
CA LYS A 59 43.95 10.69 -4.37
C LYS A 59 45.46 10.62 -4.57
N ASP A 60 46.02 9.41 -4.55
CA ASP A 60 47.46 9.22 -4.67
C ASP A 60 47.88 9.04 -6.14
N GLU A 61 47.14 8.26 -6.93
CA GLU A 61 47.51 7.93 -8.31
C GLU A 61 47.18 9.02 -9.33
N LEU A 62 46.06 9.73 -9.18
CA LEU A 62 45.61 10.66 -10.20
C LEU A 62 46.53 11.89 -10.32
N PRO A 63 46.97 12.54 -9.22
CA PRO A 63 47.96 13.61 -9.28
C PRO A 63 49.28 13.15 -9.90
N ALA A 64 49.73 11.94 -9.59
CA ALA A 64 50.94 11.37 -10.16
C ALA A 64 50.81 11.16 -11.69
N LYS A 65 49.70 10.59 -12.15
CA LYS A 65 49.41 10.41 -13.59
C LYS A 65 49.31 11.74 -14.34
N ILE A 66 48.66 12.76 -13.75
CA ILE A 66 48.59 14.11 -14.33
C ILE A 66 50.01 14.69 -14.45
N LYS A 67 50.81 14.60 -13.38
CA LYS A 67 52.19 15.09 -13.37
C LYS A 67 53.08 14.40 -14.41
N ASP A 68 52.93 13.08 -14.57
CA ASP A 68 53.67 12.32 -15.57
C ASP A 68 53.29 12.73 -17.00
N GLN A 69 51.99 12.85 -17.32
CA GLN A 69 51.54 13.32 -18.63
C GLN A 69 52.06 14.73 -18.94
N PHE A 70 52.12 15.61 -17.93
CA PHE A 70 52.64 16.96 -18.12
C PHE A 70 54.15 17.02 -18.24
N LYS A 71 54.89 16.09 -17.65
CA LYS A 71 56.33 15.96 -17.84
C LYS A 71 56.66 15.70 -19.32
N ASP A 72 55.85 14.90 -20.00
CA ASP A 72 56.01 14.66 -21.45
C ASP A 72 55.76 15.95 -22.25
N TYR A 73 54.75 16.73 -21.89
CA TYR A 73 54.50 18.06 -22.49
C TYR A 73 55.62 19.06 -22.22
N GLU A 74 56.18 19.10 -21.00
CA GLU A 74 57.33 19.94 -20.68
C GLU A 74 58.54 19.56 -21.53
N GLN A 75 58.77 18.27 -21.79
CA GLN A 75 59.84 17.80 -22.66
C GLN A 75 59.63 18.23 -24.13
N GLU A 76 58.40 18.16 -24.64
CA GLU A 76 58.07 18.67 -25.98
C GLU A 76 58.26 20.20 -26.07
N LEU A 77 57.84 20.95 -25.05
CA LEU A 77 58.11 22.39 -24.93
C LEU A 77 59.60 22.70 -24.83
N GLU A 78 60.40 21.82 -24.21
CA GLU A 78 61.85 22.00 -24.18
C GLU A 78 62.48 21.87 -25.58
N LYS A 79 61.89 21.10 -26.50
CA LYS A 79 62.33 21.07 -27.91
C LYS A 79 62.09 22.40 -28.60
N VAL A 80 61.11 23.18 -28.16
CA VAL A 80 60.85 24.56 -28.65
C VAL A 80 61.99 25.51 -28.26
N LYS A 81 62.76 25.21 -27.19
CA LYS A 81 64.01 25.95 -26.91
C LYS A 81 65.07 25.83 -27.99
N ARG A 82 64.99 24.83 -28.89
CA ARG A 82 65.86 24.79 -30.09
C ARG A 82 65.65 25.99 -31.00
N PHE A 83 64.54 26.72 -30.89
CA PHE A 83 64.37 28.00 -31.58
C PHE A 83 65.31 29.10 -31.05
N SER A 84 65.79 29.00 -29.79
CA SER A 84 66.87 29.86 -29.29
C SER A 84 68.19 29.60 -30.02
N GLU A 85 68.51 28.33 -30.26
CA GLU A 85 69.71 27.93 -31.02
C GLU A 85 69.61 28.40 -32.48
N ILE A 86 68.43 28.25 -33.10
CA ILE A 86 68.16 28.78 -34.45
C ILE A 86 68.26 30.32 -34.46
N LYS A 87 67.77 31.01 -33.43
CA LYS A 87 67.89 32.47 -33.30
C LYS A 87 69.36 32.91 -33.18
N GLN A 88 70.17 32.19 -32.41
CA GLN A 88 71.61 32.44 -32.33
C GLN A 88 72.31 32.21 -33.67
N PHE A 89 71.98 31.11 -34.35
CA PHE A 89 72.52 30.81 -35.68
C PHE A 89 72.16 31.88 -36.71
N ILE A 90 70.92 32.38 -36.70
CA ILE A 90 70.46 33.44 -37.60
C ILE A 90 71.11 34.79 -37.25
N ASN A 91 71.35 35.07 -35.97
CA ASN A 91 72.15 36.23 -35.57
C ASN A 91 73.59 36.14 -36.11
N SER A 92 74.21 34.95 -36.05
CA SER A 92 75.53 34.74 -36.64
C SER A 92 75.50 34.90 -38.17
N LEU A 93 74.46 34.42 -38.85
CA LEU A 93 74.26 34.69 -40.29
C LEU A 93 74.11 36.18 -40.58
N LYS A 94 73.43 36.94 -39.71
CA LYS A 94 73.28 38.39 -39.85
C LYS A 94 74.60 39.14 -39.79
N GLU A 95 75.58 38.64 -39.05
CA GLU A 95 76.92 39.22 -38.99
C GLU A 95 77.78 38.78 -40.19
N ILE A 96 77.78 37.48 -40.52
CA ILE A 96 78.69 36.89 -41.51
C ILE A 96 78.27 37.21 -42.95
N VAL A 97 76.97 37.13 -43.26
CA VAL A 97 76.48 37.23 -44.65
C VAL A 97 76.75 38.61 -45.28
N PRO A 98 76.51 39.75 -44.61
CA PRO A 98 76.86 41.06 -45.18
C PRO A 98 78.35 41.23 -45.47
N GLU A 99 79.22 40.66 -44.64
CA GLU A 99 80.67 40.72 -44.80
C GLU A 99 81.12 39.88 -46.01
N ASP A 100 80.62 38.64 -46.12
CA ASP A 100 80.90 37.78 -47.27
C ASP A 100 80.39 38.35 -48.59
N ILE A 101 79.19 38.92 -48.58
CA ILE A 101 78.61 39.61 -49.74
C ILE A 101 79.50 40.80 -50.13
N THR A 102 79.92 41.60 -49.15
CA THR A 102 80.79 42.76 -49.39
C THR A 102 82.11 42.32 -50.03
N ARG A 103 82.71 41.24 -49.54
CA ARG A 103 83.93 40.65 -50.08
C ARG A 103 83.76 40.12 -51.50
N GLU A 104 82.65 39.47 -51.83
CA GLU A 104 82.37 39.03 -53.20
C GLU A 104 82.13 40.20 -54.16
N PHE A 105 81.52 41.30 -53.69
CA PHE A 105 81.40 42.53 -54.48
C PHE A 105 82.76 43.19 -54.72
N GLU A 106 83.67 43.19 -53.75
CA GLU A 106 85.04 43.69 -53.93
C GLU A 106 85.82 42.84 -54.97
N LYS A 107 85.64 41.51 -54.94
CA LYS A 107 86.16 40.63 -56.01
C LYS A 107 85.54 40.94 -57.37
N MET A 108 84.26 41.30 -57.42
CA MET A 108 83.60 41.69 -58.67
C MET A 108 84.12 43.03 -59.20
N GLU A 109 84.28 44.03 -58.32
CA GLU A 109 84.88 45.34 -58.65
C GLU A 109 86.28 45.16 -59.22
N SER A 110 87.13 44.36 -58.58
CA SER A 110 88.48 44.09 -59.10
C SER A 110 88.48 43.40 -60.48
N ARG A 111 87.53 42.49 -60.75
CA ARG A 111 87.36 41.89 -62.10
C ARG A 111 86.91 42.93 -63.12
N VAL A 112 86.08 43.87 -62.74
CA VAL A 112 85.62 44.94 -63.63
C VAL A 112 86.75 45.90 -63.96
N ASP A 113 87.64 46.18 -63.01
CA ASP A 113 88.87 46.92 -63.27
C ASP A 113 89.79 46.19 -64.26
N VAL A 114 89.91 44.86 -64.18
CA VAL A 114 90.63 44.06 -65.18
C VAL A 114 89.99 44.19 -66.56
N ILE A 115 88.67 44.03 -66.67
CA ILE A 115 87.93 44.19 -67.94
C ILE A 115 88.11 45.60 -68.50
N LYS A 116 88.04 46.63 -67.65
CA LYS A 116 88.29 48.02 -68.04
C LYS A 116 89.68 48.19 -68.65
N ASN A 117 90.70 47.59 -68.03
CA ASN A 117 92.07 47.66 -68.54
C ASN A 117 92.21 46.91 -69.88
N GLU A 118 91.60 45.73 -70.00
CA GLU A 118 91.59 44.95 -71.25
C GLU A 118 90.90 45.70 -72.39
N ILE A 119 89.73 46.29 -72.13
CA ILE A 119 88.99 47.10 -73.11
C ILE A 119 89.84 48.30 -73.53
N SER A 120 90.42 49.02 -72.55
CA SER A 120 91.27 50.18 -72.84
C SER A 120 92.46 49.79 -73.72
N HIS A 121 93.09 48.64 -73.43
CA HIS A 121 94.21 48.12 -74.22
C HIS A 121 93.78 47.65 -75.63
N ALA A 122 92.61 47.02 -75.76
CA ALA A 122 92.04 46.63 -77.05
C ALA A 122 91.72 47.86 -77.92
N PHE A 123 91.19 48.94 -77.33
CA PHE A 123 90.98 50.20 -78.03
C PHE A 123 92.30 50.85 -78.46
N GLU A 124 93.32 50.83 -77.61
CA GLU A 124 94.65 51.38 -77.91
C GLU A 124 95.33 50.65 -79.07
N THR A 125 95.21 49.32 -79.14
CA THR A 125 95.81 48.49 -80.18
C THR A 125 95.07 48.56 -81.52
N GLN A 126 93.73 48.63 -81.51
CA GLN A 126 92.93 48.64 -82.74
C GLN A 126 92.81 50.03 -83.40
N PHE A 127 92.83 51.12 -82.63
CA PHE A 127 92.64 52.47 -83.16
C PHE A 127 93.94 53.29 -83.09
N ARG A 128 94.79 53.21 -84.13
CA ARG A 128 96.04 54.01 -84.27
C ARG A 128 95.82 55.51 -84.53
N VAL A 129 94.69 56.08 -84.10
CA VAL A 129 94.33 57.49 -84.31
C VAL A 129 94.16 58.16 -82.95
N GLY A 130 95.13 58.99 -82.56
CA GLY A 130 95.23 59.57 -81.21
C GLY A 130 94.01 60.37 -80.73
N ALA A 131 93.15 60.86 -81.64
CA ALA A 131 91.92 61.57 -81.28
C ALA A 131 90.80 60.63 -80.77
N ILE A 132 90.70 59.40 -81.30
CA ILE A 132 89.65 58.44 -80.92
C ILE A 132 89.98 57.76 -79.58
N LYS A 133 91.27 57.54 -79.30
CA LYS A 133 91.76 56.99 -78.02
C LYS A 133 91.25 57.78 -76.81
N ASN A 134 91.44 59.10 -76.83
CA ASN A 134 91.00 59.98 -75.73
C ASN A 134 89.48 60.00 -75.54
N MET A 135 88.70 59.78 -76.62
CA MET A 135 87.24 59.71 -76.56
C MET A 135 86.78 58.34 -76.03
N ALA A 136 87.38 57.25 -76.50
CA ALA A 136 87.11 55.89 -76.02
C ALA A 136 87.51 55.73 -74.55
N GLU A 137 88.68 56.19 -74.13
CA GLU A 137 89.09 56.19 -72.71
C GLU A 137 88.13 57.00 -71.84
N LYS A 138 87.67 58.17 -72.29
CA LYS A 138 86.66 58.96 -71.55
C LYS A 138 85.30 58.27 -71.48
N ILE A 139 84.87 57.60 -72.55
CA ILE A 139 83.60 56.86 -72.57
C ILE A 139 83.72 55.62 -71.67
N VAL A 140 84.78 54.83 -71.80
CA VAL A 140 85.03 53.64 -70.99
C VAL A 140 85.23 54.02 -69.52
N ALA A 141 86.01 55.05 -69.21
CA ALA A 141 86.16 55.51 -67.83
C ALA A 141 84.83 56.05 -67.26
N ARG A 142 84.06 56.81 -68.04
CA ARG A 142 82.76 57.32 -67.57
C ARG A 142 81.75 56.19 -67.39
N VAL A 143 81.58 55.31 -68.37
CA VAL A 143 80.58 54.24 -68.34
C VAL A 143 80.97 53.15 -67.35
N MET A 144 82.22 52.67 -67.37
CA MET A 144 82.67 51.58 -66.49
C MET A 144 82.97 52.06 -65.06
N HIS A 145 83.41 53.30 -64.85
CA HIS A 145 83.71 53.73 -63.48
C HIS A 145 82.55 54.46 -62.80
N LYS A 146 81.67 55.13 -63.55
CA LYS A 146 80.54 55.83 -62.94
C LYS A 146 79.30 54.96 -62.90
N GLU A 147 78.76 54.59 -64.06
CA GLU A 147 77.47 53.87 -64.14
C GLU A 147 77.56 52.47 -63.52
N PHE A 148 78.67 51.75 -63.75
CA PHE A 148 78.83 50.43 -63.16
C PHE A 148 79.09 50.49 -61.65
N ASN A 149 79.93 51.39 -61.14
CA ASN A 149 80.13 51.51 -59.69
C ASN A 149 78.88 52.03 -58.99
N GLU A 150 78.12 52.94 -59.59
CA GLU A 150 76.82 53.37 -59.06
C GLU A 150 75.83 52.20 -59.03
N MET A 151 75.81 51.35 -60.06
CA MET A 151 75.00 50.13 -60.11
C MET A 151 75.43 49.10 -59.07
N VAL A 152 76.72 48.82 -58.93
CA VAL A 152 77.26 47.86 -57.95
C VAL A 152 77.03 48.37 -56.53
N ASN A 153 77.28 49.64 -56.24
CA ASN A 153 77.02 50.20 -54.92
C ASN A 153 75.52 50.20 -54.59
N SER A 154 74.65 50.57 -55.53
CA SER A 154 73.19 50.49 -55.36
C SER A 154 72.74 49.04 -55.13
N PHE A 155 73.29 48.08 -55.88
CA PHE A 155 72.92 46.68 -55.75
C PHE A 155 73.46 46.07 -54.46
N LYS A 156 74.72 46.31 -54.09
CA LYS A 156 75.34 45.94 -52.80
C LYS A 156 74.53 46.48 -51.64
N PHE A 157 74.21 47.78 -51.66
CA PHE A 157 73.40 48.42 -50.62
C PHE A 157 72.00 47.80 -50.52
N LYS A 158 71.26 47.68 -51.64
CA LYS A 158 69.92 47.07 -51.65
C LYS A 158 69.94 45.61 -51.22
N PHE A 159 70.92 44.84 -51.65
CA PHE A 159 71.02 43.41 -51.35
C PHE A 159 71.36 43.17 -49.89
N VAL A 160 72.34 43.90 -49.34
CA VAL A 160 72.69 43.84 -47.90
C VAL A 160 71.50 44.30 -47.06
N GLN A 161 70.88 45.43 -47.39
CA GLN A 161 69.73 45.96 -46.64
C GLN A 161 68.52 45.01 -46.69
N THR A 162 68.23 44.41 -47.85
CA THR A 162 67.14 43.44 -48.00
C THR A 162 67.41 42.17 -47.22
N THR A 163 68.65 41.66 -47.26
CA THR A 163 69.05 40.45 -46.54
C THR A 163 69.02 40.67 -45.03
N GLN A 164 69.56 41.79 -44.55
CA GLN A 164 69.47 42.18 -43.14
C GLN A 164 68.01 42.37 -42.70
N GLY A 165 67.19 43.03 -43.51
CA GLY A 165 65.76 43.21 -43.22
C GLY A 165 64.96 41.91 -43.20
N MET A 166 65.30 40.92 -44.04
CA MET A 166 64.72 39.57 -43.98
C MET A 166 65.18 38.84 -42.71
N LEU A 167 66.46 38.87 -42.39
CA LEU A 167 67.00 38.24 -41.18
C LEU A 167 66.39 38.86 -39.91
N ASP A 168 66.21 40.18 -39.85
CA ASP A 168 65.55 40.87 -38.74
C ASP A 168 64.10 40.45 -38.57
N LYS A 169 63.35 40.30 -39.67
CA LYS A 169 61.97 39.78 -39.61
C LYS A 169 61.94 38.36 -39.05
N VAL A 170 62.85 37.50 -39.49
CA VAL A 170 62.94 36.11 -39.01
C VAL A 170 63.35 36.06 -37.53
N ILE A 171 64.33 36.88 -37.10
CA ILE A 171 64.75 37.00 -35.69
C ILE A 171 63.59 37.46 -34.80
N ASN A 172 62.83 38.46 -35.24
CA ASN A 172 61.69 38.99 -34.49
C ASN A 172 60.54 37.97 -34.41
N GLN A 173 60.26 37.25 -35.50
CA GLN A 173 59.24 36.19 -35.50
C GLN A 173 59.64 35.01 -34.60
N LEU A 174 60.91 34.57 -34.65
CA LEU A 174 61.44 33.53 -33.76
C LEU A 174 61.47 33.99 -32.29
N GLY A 175 61.78 35.27 -32.04
CA GLY A 175 61.72 35.87 -30.71
C GLY A 175 60.31 35.79 -30.14
N GLY A 176 59.30 36.27 -30.87
CA GLY A 176 57.90 36.20 -30.45
C GLY A 176 57.42 34.76 -30.20
N LEU A 177 57.81 33.80 -31.03
CA LEU A 177 57.50 32.37 -30.84
C LEU A 177 58.17 31.78 -29.59
N SER A 178 59.44 32.11 -29.34
CA SER A 178 60.18 31.65 -28.16
C SER A 178 59.61 32.21 -26.87
N ASP A 179 59.27 33.49 -26.84
CA ASP A 179 58.72 34.16 -25.65
C ASP A 179 57.32 33.63 -25.36
N THR A 180 56.47 33.49 -26.39
CA THR A 180 55.13 32.88 -26.27
C THR A 180 55.22 31.45 -25.73
N ALA A 181 56.20 30.65 -26.19
CA ALA A 181 56.40 29.29 -25.67
C ALA A 181 56.87 29.28 -24.20
N GLY A 182 57.69 30.24 -23.79
CA GLY A 182 58.09 30.44 -22.40
C GLY A 182 56.89 30.77 -21.50
N ASP A 183 56.06 31.72 -21.92
CA ASP A 183 54.84 32.12 -21.20
C ASP A 183 53.82 30.98 -21.11
N ILE A 184 53.66 30.20 -22.19
CA ILE A 184 52.83 28.99 -22.21
C ILE A 184 53.35 27.97 -21.18
N LYS A 185 54.67 27.74 -21.10
CA LYS A 185 55.26 26.79 -20.14
C LYS A 185 54.96 27.21 -18.70
N VAL A 186 55.16 28.48 -18.35
CA VAL A 186 54.90 29.00 -17.01
C VAL A 186 53.40 28.95 -16.69
N GLY A 187 52.55 29.42 -17.60
CA GLY A 187 51.10 29.41 -17.42
C GLY A 187 50.51 28.00 -17.29
N ILE A 188 51.00 27.04 -18.07
CA ILE A 188 50.63 25.62 -17.93
C ILE A 188 51.10 25.08 -16.58
N GLY A 189 52.36 25.36 -16.18
CA GLY A 189 52.91 24.94 -14.89
C GLY A 189 52.04 25.37 -13.70
N ASP A 190 51.60 26.63 -13.68
CA ASP A 190 50.74 27.15 -12.61
C ASP A 190 49.31 26.59 -12.69
N THR A 191 48.78 26.41 -13.90
CA THR A 191 47.46 25.77 -14.10
C THR A 191 47.46 24.33 -13.56
N ILE A 192 48.52 23.56 -13.77
CA ILE A 192 48.65 22.19 -13.24
C ILE A 192 48.70 22.19 -11.72
N LYS A 193 49.48 23.08 -11.10
CA LYS A 193 49.52 23.19 -9.64
C LYS A 193 48.14 23.49 -9.07
N ASN A 194 47.39 24.38 -9.72
CA ASN A 194 46.03 24.72 -9.32
C ASN A 194 45.06 23.53 -9.49
N ILE A 195 45.15 22.80 -10.62
CA ILE A 195 44.37 21.57 -10.85
C ILE A 195 44.72 20.52 -9.79
N GLN A 196 45.99 20.28 -9.53
CA GLN A 196 46.45 19.32 -8.53
C GLN A 196 45.92 19.68 -7.14
N SER A 197 46.05 20.96 -6.73
CA SER A 197 45.56 21.45 -5.44
C SER A 197 44.04 21.30 -5.32
N GLY A 198 43.28 21.75 -6.32
CA GLY A 198 41.82 21.67 -6.31
C GLY A 198 41.31 20.23 -6.35
N LEU A 199 41.99 19.33 -7.07
CA LEU A 199 41.64 17.92 -7.13
C LEU A 199 41.94 17.22 -5.81
N GLN A 200 43.08 17.53 -5.19
CA GLN A 200 43.44 17.03 -3.87
C GLN A 200 42.45 17.49 -2.80
N GLU A 201 42.02 18.76 -2.83
CA GLU A 201 40.99 19.30 -1.96
C GLU A 201 39.63 18.62 -2.19
N THR A 202 39.20 18.48 -3.44
CA THR A 202 37.93 17.83 -3.80
C THR A 202 37.89 16.38 -3.34
N LEU A 203 38.97 15.61 -3.57
CA LEU A 203 39.06 14.23 -3.11
C LEU A 203 39.14 14.10 -1.58
N GLN A 204 39.74 15.09 -0.90
CA GLN A 204 39.78 15.13 0.55
C GLN A 204 38.41 15.45 1.16
N ASN A 205 37.68 16.40 0.57
CA ASN A 205 36.29 16.67 0.96
C ASN A 205 35.41 15.45 0.71
N LEU A 206 35.58 14.76 -0.42
CA LEU A 206 34.83 13.55 -0.74
C LEU A 206 35.14 12.40 0.23
N ASP A 207 36.40 12.19 0.65
CA ASP A 207 36.74 11.19 1.70
C ASP A 207 36.09 11.55 3.05
N ASN A 208 36.05 12.84 3.41
CA ASN A 208 35.40 13.31 4.63
C ASN A 208 33.87 13.15 4.58
N ASP A 209 33.25 13.42 3.44
CA ASP A 209 31.79 13.27 3.27
C ASP A 209 31.39 11.79 3.28
N ILE A 210 32.17 10.91 2.63
CA ILE A 210 31.97 9.46 2.70
C ILE A 210 32.09 8.97 4.16
N LEU A 211 33.07 9.48 4.91
CA LEU A 211 33.24 9.18 6.33
C LEU A 211 32.01 9.57 7.15
N LYS A 212 31.50 10.79 6.97
CA LYS A 212 30.30 11.26 7.68
C LYS A 212 29.09 10.40 7.33
N VAL A 213 28.85 10.13 6.05
CA VAL A 213 27.73 9.26 5.62
C VAL A 213 27.87 7.86 6.22
N TYR A 214 29.09 7.32 6.27
CA TYR A 214 29.33 6.03 6.92
C TYR A 214 29.00 6.07 8.42
N GLU A 215 29.48 7.07 9.14
CA GLU A 215 29.23 7.24 10.58
C GLU A 215 27.73 7.47 10.86
N ASP A 216 27.05 8.30 10.06
CA ASP A 216 25.62 8.58 10.17
C ASP A 216 24.78 7.31 9.92
N VAL A 217 25.13 6.51 8.91
CA VAL A 217 24.42 5.26 8.62
C VAL A 217 24.64 4.23 9.73
N VAL A 218 25.87 4.08 10.22
CA VAL A 218 26.18 3.14 11.32
C VAL A 218 25.48 3.59 12.61
N THR A 219 25.53 4.88 12.93
CA THR A 219 24.85 5.45 14.10
C THR A 219 23.34 5.30 13.97
N GLY A 220 22.76 5.59 12.80
CA GLY A 220 21.33 5.44 12.55
C GLY A 220 20.86 3.99 12.65
N ILE A 221 21.65 3.01 12.19
CA ILE A 221 21.35 1.58 12.40
C ILE A 221 21.38 1.23 13.89
N GLN A 222 22.35 1.76 14.64
CA GLN A 222 22.46 1.50 16.08
C GLN A 222 21.32 2.15 16.87
N GLU A 223 20.93 3.38 16.53
CA GLU A 223 19.77 4.06 17.11
C GLU A 223 18.48 3.33 16.79
N LEU A 224 18.29 2.89 15.54
CA LEU A 224 17.15 2.07 15.13
C LEU A 224 17.08 0.78 15.94
N LYS A 225 18.22 0.08 16.10
CA LYS A 225 18.31 -1.12 16.94
C LYS A 225 17.92 -0.83 18.38
N ASN A 226 18.45 0.24 18.96
CA ASN A 226 18.13 0.63 20.34
C ASN A 226 16.66 1.00 20.51
N SER A 227 16.08 1.80 19.61
CA SER A 227 14.65 2.16 19.63
C SER A 227 13.78 0.92 19.44
N PHE A 228 14.13 0.01 18.54
CA PHE A 228 13.38 -1.21 18.33
C PHE A 228 13.48 -2.17 19.52
N GLU A 229 14.69 -2.38 20.06
CA GLU A 229 14.93 -3.20 21.26
C GLU A 229 14.27 -2.62 22.51
N GLN A 230 14.30 -1.31 22.72
CA GLN A 230 13.70 -0.71 23.90
C GLN A 230 12.21 -0.48 23.74
N GLU A 231 11.74 0.12 22.67
CA GLU A 231 10.36 0.59 22.53
C GLU A 231 9.44 -0.57 22.18
N ILE A 232 9.79 -1.37 21.17
CA ILE A 232 8.92 -2.47 20.74
C ILE A 232 8.94 -3.61 21.74
N PHE A 233 10.10 -4.02 22.26
CA PHE A 233 10.07 -5.11 23.26
C PHE A 233 9.43 -4.64 24.56
N LYS A 234 9.65 -3.39 24.99
CA LYS A 234 9.00 -2.92 26.21
C LYS A 234 7.49 -2.83 26.01
N THR A 235 7.00 -2.25 24.91
CA THR A 235 5.56 -2.16 24.66
C THR A 235 4.93 -3.53 24.41
N LEU A 236 5.55 -4.39 23.59
CA LEU A 236 5.03 -5.73 23.34
C LEU A 236 4.99 -6.56 24.62
N ASN A 237 6.10 -6.59 25.36
CA ASN A 237 6.26 -7.48 26.50
C ASN A 237 5.61 -6.93 27.76
N GLN A 238 5.76 -5.63 28.07
CA GLN A 238 5.19 -5.02 29.27
C GLN A 238 3.77 -4.50 29.08
N ASP A 239 3.43 -3.85 27.96
CA ASP A 239 2.12 -3.19 27.84
C ASP A 239 1.07 -4.09 27.19
N ILE A 240 1.46 -4.98 26.29
CA ILE A 240 0.48 -5.81 25.56
C ILE A 240 0.38 -7.19 26.21
N ILE A 241 1.49 -7.92 26.31
CA ILE A 241 1.48 -9.30 26.78
C ILE A 241 1.07 -9.40 28.25
N ILE A 242 1.62 -8.58 29.15
CA ILE A 242 1.20 -8.58 30.57
C ILE A 242 -0.29 -8.23 30.70
N ASN A 243 -0.78 -7.21 30.00
CA ASN A 243 -2.20 -6.85 30.07
C ASN A 243 -3.11 -7.97 29.53
N ILE A 244 -2.68 -8.71 28.50
CA ILE A 244 -3.40 -9.89 28.01
C ILE A 244 -3.39 -11.00 29.08
N PHE A 245 -2.25 -11.26 29.73
CA PHE A 245 -2.17 -12.21 30.84
C PHE A 245 -3.08 -11.83 32.00
N ASP A 246 -3.05 -10.56 32.43
CA ASP A 246 -3.90 -10.07 33.52
C ASP A 246 -5.40 -10.20 33.19
N GLN A 247 -5.79 -9.91 31.94
CA GLN A 247 -7.17 -10.11 31.49
C GLN A 247 -7.56 -11.59 31.40
N LEU A 248 -6.65 -12.45 30.94
CA LEU A 248 -6.90 -13.88 30.87
C LEU A 248 -6.99 -14.51 32.27
N ASP A 249 -6.15 -14.10 33.21
CA ASP A 249 -6.20 -14.53 34.61
C ASP A 249 -7.49 -14.08 35.28
N LEU A 250 -7.92 -12.84 35.04
CA LEU A 250 -9.20 -12.34 35.52
C LEU A 250 -10.36 -13.16 34.93
N SER A 251 -10.33 -13.41 33.62
CA SER A 251 -11.36 -14.19 32.94
C SER A 251 -11.39 -15.65 33.40
N GLU A 252 -10.22 -16.27 33.64
CA GLU A 252 -10.11 -17.63 34.17
C GLU A 252 -10.73 -17.69 35.57
N LYS A 253 -10.36 -16.77 36.45
CA LYS A 253 -10.88 -16.70 37.82
C LYS A 253 -12.39 -16.48 37.87
N THR A 254 -12.92 -15.54 37.07
CA THR A 254 -14.36 -15.30 36.98
C THR A 254 -15.11 -16.53 36.47
N MET A 255 -14.54 -17.25 35.51
CA MET A 255 -15.16 -18.47 34.96
C MET A 255 -15.15 -19.63 35.96
N GLU A 256 -14.09 -19.75 36.76
CA GLU A 256 -14.05 -20.70 37.88
C GLU A 256 -15.12 -20.39 38.93
N GLU A 257 -15.29 -19.12 39.31
CA GLU A 257 -16.34 -18.67 40.24
C GLU A 257 -17.76 -18.98 39.69
N PHE A 258 -18.01 -18.76 38.40
CA PHE A 258 -19.28 -19.16 37.77
C PHE A 258 -19.51 -20.67 37.80
N LEU A 259 -18.47 -21.45 37.51
CA LEU A 259 -18.54 -22.91 37.53
C LEU A 259 -18.80 -23.44 38.96
N GLU A 260 -18.24 -22.80 39.98
CA GLU A 260 -18.54 -23.12 41.38
C GLU A 260 -19.97 -22.73 41.76
N THR A 261 -20.42 -21.54 41.36
CA THR A 261 -21.80 -21.07 41.60
C THR A 261 -22.83 -21.99 40.96
N GLU A 262 -22.60 -22.49 39.75
CA GLU A 262 -23.50 -23.45 39.10
C GLU A 262 -23.51 -24.84 39.74
N LYS A 263 -22.39 -25.26 40.35
CA LYS A 263 -22.35 -26.50 41.14
C LYS A 263 -23.15 -26.35 42.44
N GLU A 264 -23.25 -25.13 42.96
CA GLU A 264 -23.95 -24.80 44.20
C GLU A 264 -25.42 -24.35 44.00
N ALA A 265 -25.83 -23.98 42.79
CA ALA A 265 -27.20 -23.58 42.50
C ALA A 265 -28.18 -24.75 42.75
N PRO A 266 -29.14 -24.62 43.70
CA PRO A 266 -30.11 -25.67 43.95
C PRO A 266 -31.02 -25.80 42.73
N LEU A 267 -31.08 -27.02 42.17
CA LEU A 267 -32.10 -27.46 41.23
C LEU A 267 -33.47 -26.90 41.67
N LEU A 268 -34.16 -26.16 40.80
CA LEU A 268 -35.53 -25.68 41.03
C LEU A 268 -36.35 -26.74 41.77
N SER A 269 -36.81 -26.40 42.97
CA SER A 269 -37.74 -27.24 43.73
C SER A 269 -39.03 -27.37 42.93
N PHE A 270 -39.37 -28.58 42.48
CA PHE A 270 -40.64 -28.89 41.79
C PHE A 270 -41.90 -28.70 42.66
N GLN A 271 -41.84 -27.96 43.77
CA GLN A 271 -42.98 -27.67 44.64
C GLN A 271 -43.89 -26.55 44.09
N ASP A 272 -43.41 -25.72 43.17
CA ASP A 272 -44.13 -24.51 42.71
C ASP A 272 -44.96 -24.71 41.41
N VAL A 273 -45.07 -25.97 40.95
CA VAL A 273 -45.84 -26.37 39.76
C VAL A 273 -46.61 -27.66 40.03
N TRP A 274 -47.91 -27.69 39.75
CA TRP A 274 -48.76 -28.89 39.86
C TRP A 274 -49.64 -29.07 38.62
N PHE A 275 -50.19 -30.27 38.43
CA PHE A 275 -50.98 -30.62 37.24
C PHE A 275 -52.44 -30.90 37.61
N VAL A 276 -53.36 -30.40 36.79
CA VAL A 276 -54.81 -30.62 36.92
C VAL A 276 -55.28 -31.48 35.74
N ARG A 277 -55.95 -32.61 36.02
CA ARG A 277 -56.33 -33.61 35.00
C ARG A 277 -57.84 -33.91 34.93
N SER A 278 -58.65 -33.32 35.81
CA SER A 278 -60.09 -33.58 35.88
C SER A 278 -60.89 -32.29 36.05
N LEU A 279 -62.11 -32.27 35.52
CA LEU A 279 -63.02 -31.12 35.61
C LEU A 279 -63.33 -30.76 37.06
N GLU A 280 -63.54 -31.77 37.89
CA GLU A 280 -63.76 -31.62 39.33
C GLU A 280 -62.52 -31.01 40.00
N GLY A 281 -61.32 -31.42 39.58
CA GLY A 281 -60.06 -30.86 40.05
C GLY A 281 -59.92 -29.38 39.70
N MET A 282 -60.32 -28.99 38.50
CA MET A 282 -60.30 -27.57 38.10
C MET A 282 -61.35 -26.74 38.86
N LYS A 283 -62.55 -27.28 39.06
CA LYS A 283 -63.59 -26.62 39.88
C LYS A 283 -63.12 -26.44 41.33
N ALA A 284 -62.52 -27.47 41.91
CA ALA A 284 -61.93 -27.41 43.24
C ALA A 284 -60.83 -26.34 43.30
N GLN A 285 -59.93 -26.30 42.32
CA GLN A 285 -58.86 -25.32 42.25
C GLN A 285 -59.40 -23.89 42.12
N ILE A 286 -60.43 -23.66 41.30
CA ILE A 286 -61.08 -22.34 41.21
C ILE A 286 -61.69 -21.94 42.54
N ASN A 287 -62.42 -22.84 43.19
CA ASN A 287 -63.05 -22.54 44.48
C ASN A 287 -61.99 -22.24 45.55
N GLU A 288 -60.89 -23.00 45.55
CA GLU A 288 -59.77 -22.82 46.45
C GLU A 288 -59.07 -21.48 46.22
N SER A 289 -58.72 -21.15 44.97
CA SER A 289 -58.08 -19.87 44.62
C SER A 289 -59.02 -18.69 44.88
N MET A 290 -60.33 -18.83 44.66
CA MET A 290 -61.34 -17.80 44.97
C MET A 290 -61.49 -17.56 46.47
N SER A 291 -61.32 -18.57 47.33
CA SER A 291 -61.33 -18.35 48.78
C SER A 291 -60.13 -17.53 49.29
N ARG A 292 -59.03 -17.51 48.52
CA ARG A 292 -57.77 -16.83 48.87
C ARG A 292 -57.55 -15.51 48.16
N VAL A 293 -58.44 -15.11 47.24
CA VAL A 293 -58.26 -13.89 46.45
C VAL A 293 -58.36 -12.64 47.33
N LYS A 294 -57.45 -11.68 47.13
CA LYS A 294 -57.42 -10.43 47.89
C LYS A 294 -57.79 -9.21 47.04
N MET A 295 -57.46 -9.20 45.75
CA MET A 295 -57.58 -8.01 44.90
C MET A 295 -58.30 -8.29 43.58
N ARG A 296 -57.84 -9.27 42.80
CA ARG A 296 -58.32 -9.52 41.44
C ARG A 296 -58.32 -11.01 41.13
N ALA A 297 -59.44 -11.51 40.63
CA ALA A 297 -59.53 -12.84 40.05
C ALA A 297 -60.00 -12.74 38.61
N TYR A 298 -59.36 -13.51 37.73
CA TYR A 298 -59.84 -13.69 36.37
C TYR A 298 -60.11 -15.17 36.09
N ILE A 299 -61.37 -15.48 35.86
CA ILE A 299 -61.87 -16.84 35.60
C ILE A 299 -62.24 -16.96 34.12
N ILE A 300 -61.78 -18.03 33.50
CA ILE A 300 -62.16 -18.44 32.15
C ILE A 300 -62.74 -19.84 32.27
N ALA A 301 -64.00 -20.02 31.88
CA ALA A 301 -64.69 -21.29 31.95
C ALA A 301 -65.42 -21.57 30.62
N PRO A 302 -65.45 -22.82 30.13
CA PRO A 302 -66.14 -23.16 28.89
C PRO A 302 -67.62 -22.79 28.91
N THR A 303 -68.34 -23.11 29.99
CA THR A 303 -69.76 -22.75 30.14
C THR A 303 -70.03 -22.06 31.47
N ILE A 304 -71.05 -21.20 31.53
CA ILE A 304 -71.41 -20.52 32.79
C ILE A 304 -71.80 -21.49 33.90
N ARG A 305 -72.27 -22.69 33.55
CA ARG A 305 -72.66 -23.75 34.49
C ARG A 305 -71.48 -24.35 35.24
N ASP A 306 -70.29 -24.16 34.70
CA ASP A 306 -69.07 -24.67 35.27
C ASP A 306 -68.51 -23.78 36.39
N VAL A 307 -69.01 -22.56 36.51
CA VAL A 307 -68.63 -21.60 37.56
C VAL A 307 -69.60 -21.73 38.73
N ASP A 308 -69.07 -21.99 39.93
CA ASP A 308 -69.87 -22.02 41.16
C ASP A 308 -70.16 -20.60 41.62
N ILE A 309 -71.40 -20.15 41.38
CA ILE A 309 -71.82 -18.78 41.67
C ILE A 309 -71.76 -18.48 43.16
N GLY A 310 -72.06 -19.46 44.03
CA GLY A 310 -72.03 -19.25 45.48
C GLY A 310 -70.66 -18.77 45.94
N VAL A 311 -69.61 -19.44 45.46
CA VAL A 311 -68.21 -19.09 45.79
C VAL A 311 -67.82 -17.74 45.22
N VAL A 312 -68.29 -17.40 44.01
CA VAL A 312 -68.01 -16.09 43.39
C VAL A 312 -68.72 -14.97 44.15
N THR A 313 -69.94 -15.18 44.63
CA THR A 313 -70.71 -14.18 45.38
C THR A 313 -70.21 -13.97 46.80
N ASP A 314 -69.57 -14.98 47.40
CA ASP A 314 -69.00 -14.91 48.75
C ASP A 314 -67.71 -14.09 48.82
N VAL A 315 -67.12 -13.74 47.66
CA VAL A 315 -65.90 -12.93 47.61
C VAL A 315 -66.15 -11.50 48.10
N SER A 316 -65.17 -10.94 48.82
CA SER A 316 -65.20 -9.56 49.32
C SER A 316 -65.52 -8.55 48.22
N LYS A 317 -66.38 -7.57 48.53
CA LYS A 317 -66.84 -6.51 47.61
C LYS A 317 -65.72 -5.68 46.97
N HIS A 318 -64.51 -5.71 47.55
CA HIS A 318 -63.35 -4.98 47.05
C HIS A 318 -62.57 -5.75 45.97
N VAL A 319 -62.84 -7.04 45.78
CA VAL A 319 -62.17 -7.87 44.80
C VAL A 319 -62.85 -7.70 43.44
N ASN A 320 -62.05 -7.38 42.42
CA ASN A 320 -62.54 -7.33 41.04
C ASN A 320 -62.51 -8.72 40.43
N VAL A 321 -63.68 -9.27 40.08
CA VAL A 321 -63.78 -10.58 39.45
C VAL A 321 -64.17 -10.40 37.98
N ARG A 322 -63.34 -10.94 37.10
CA ARG A 322 -63.61 -11.00 35.66
C ARG A 322 -63.96 -12.44 35.30
N ILE A 323 -65.02 -12.63 34.53
CA ILE A 323 -65.46 -13.96 34.09
C ILE A 323 -65.64 -13.95 32.58
N SER A 324 -64.88 -14.77 31.87
CA SER A 324 -65.05 -15.04 30.44
C SER A 324 -65.65 -16.42 30.27
N THR A 325 -66.87 -16.52 29.77
CA THR A 325 -67.53 -17.83 29.58
C THR A 325 -68.54 -17.84 28.44
N ASN A 326 -68.85 -19.02 27.91
CA ASN A 326 -69.94 -19.20 26.97
C ASN A 326 -71.27 -19.33 27.71
N PHE A 327 -72.29 -18.63 27.24
CA PHE A 327 -73.65 -18.71 27.76
C PHE A 327 -74.64 -18.41 26.64
N ASN A 328 -75.85 -18.92 26.77
CA ASN A 328 -76.93 -18.70 25.81
C ASN A 328 -78.08 -17.95 26.48
N LEU A 329 -78.41 -16.73 26.00
CA LEU A 329 -79.49 -15.92 26.57
C LEU A 329 -80.88 -16.53 26.35
N ASN A 330 -80.99 -17.48 25.41
CA ASN A 330 -82.22 -18.24 25.19
C ASN A 330 -82.44 -19.31 26.27
N ASN A 331 -81.39 -19.69 27.02
CA ASN A 331 -81.51 -20.60 28.14
C ASN A 331 -81.89 -19.83 29.41
N GLN A 332 -83.04 -20.17 30.00
CA GLN A 332 -83.54 -19.53 31.22
C GLN A 332 -82.56 -19.68 32.39
N GLU A 333 -81.90 -20.84 32.53
CA GLU A 333 -80.94 -21.10 33.60
C GLU A 333 -79.69 -20.21 33.50
N ASP A 334 -79.15 -20.03 32.28
CA ASP A 334 -77.99 -19.16 32.06
C ASP A 334 -78.36 -17.70 32.33
N LYS A 335 -79.58 -17.29 31.96
CA LYS A 335 -80.08 -15.93 32.19
C LYS A 335 -80.25 -15.61 33.67
N GLU A 336 -80.75 -16.57 34.46
CA GLU A 336 -80.85 -16.44 35.92
C GLU A 336 -79.47 -16.30 36.57
N ARG A 337 -78.52 -17.15 36.18
CA ARG A 337 -77.13 -17.11 36.65
C ARG A 337 -76.43 -15.78 36.34
N ILE A 338 -76.59 -15.28 35.11
CA ILE A 338 -76.03 -13.98 34.72
C ILE A 338 -76.70 -12.85 35.50
N GLY A 339 -78.03 -12.88 35.62
CA GLY A 339 -78.78 -11.87 36.36
C GLY A 339 -78.44 -11.83 37.85
N GLU A 340 -78.00 -12.94 38.44
CA GLU A 340 -77.45 -12.98 39.79
C GLU A 340 -76.07 -12.30 39.88
N LEU A 341 -75.16 -12.62 38.94
CA LEU A 341 -73.81 -12.03 38.90
C LEU A 341 -73.84 -10.51 38.61
N GLU A 342 -74.79 -10.04 37.80
CA GLU A 342 -74.97 -8.60 37.49
C GLU A 342 -75.36 -7.74 38.70
N ARG A 343 -75.91 -8.33 39.77
CA ARG A 343 -76.24 -7.59 41.00
C ARG A 343 -75.00 -7.07 41.70
N TYR A 344 -73.83 -7.63 41.42
CA TYR A 344 -72.59 -7.31 42.07
C TYR A 344 -71.72 -6.43 41.16
N PRO A 345 -71.50 -5.15 41.51
CA PRO A 345 -70.78 -4.21 40.65
C PRO A 345 -69.29 -4.53 40.48
N ASN A 346 -68.74 -5.40 41.35
CA ASN A 346 -67.36 -5.85 41.31
C ASN A 346 -67.13 -7.07 40.40
N ILE A 347 -68.19 -7.65 39.84
CA ILE A 347 -68.13 -8.80 38.94
C ILE A 347 -68.46 -8.34 37.52
N VAL A 348 -67.59 -8.69 36.56
CA VAL A 348 -67.81 -8.40 35.14
C VAL A 348 -67.79 -9.70 34.35
N VAL A 349 -68.93 -10.02 33.72
CA VAL A 349 -69.07 -11.20 32.87
C VAL A 349 -68.98 -10.79 31.40
N ARG A 350 -68.21 -11.55 30.61
CA ARG A 350 -68.13 -11.40 29.16
C ARG A 350 -68.34 -12.74 28.47
N HIS A 351 -68.94 -12.67 27.28
CA HIS A 351 -69.22 -13.83 26.44
C HIS A 351 -67.97 -14.23 25.67
N TYR A 352 -67.49 -15.44 25.95
CA TYR A 352 -66.39 -16.06 25.22
C TYR A 352 -66.91 -17.30 24.48
N PRO A 353 -66.99 -17.29 23.13
CA PRO A 353 -67.64 -18.36 22.38
C PRO A 353 -66.77 -19.62 22.24
N ARG A 354 -65.46 -19.54 22.52
CA ARG A 354 -64.54 -20.67 22.33
C ARG A 354 -64.47 -21.47 23.63
N GLU A 355 -65.12 -22.62 23.65
CA GLU A 355 -65.20 -23.50 24.83
C GLU A 355 -63.93 -24.36 25.02
N ASN A 356 -62.75 -23.78 24.78
CA ASN A 356 -61.49 -24.52 24.61
C ASN A 356 -60.52 -24.40 25.80
N MET A 357 -60.84 -23.62 26.83
CA MET A 357 -59.92 -23.35 27.93
C MET A 357 -60.66 -23.18 29.27
N TRP A 358 -60.02 -23.68 30.32
CA TRP A 358 -60.30 -23.36 31.70
C TRP A 358 -59.09 -22.62 32.27
N SER A 359 -59.31 -21.53 32.98
CA SER A 359 -58.22 -20.88 33.69
C SER A 359 -58.69 -20.05 34.86
N ILE A 360 -57.82 -19.93 35.86
CA ILE A 360 -57.92 -18.92 36.89
C ILE A 360 -56.57 -18.22 37.06
N ASN A 361 -56.59 -16.89 37.11
CA ASN A 361 -55.48 -16.06 37.54
C ASN A 361 -55.89 -15.30 38.80
N LYS A 362 -55.23 -15.61 39.90
CA LYS A 362 -55.48 -15.03 41.22
C LYS A 362 -54.35 -14.07 41.56
N ASP A 363 -54.70 -12.79 41.71
CA ASP A 363 -53.83 -11.70 42.19
C ASP A 363 -52.48 -11.53 41.46
N PHE A 364 -52.28 -12.14 40.28
CA PHE A 364 -50.95 -12.30 39.64
C PHE A 364 -49.92 -13.04 40.52
N GLU A 365 -50.38 -13.85 41.48
CA GLU A 365 -49.54 -14.74 42.29
C GLU A 365 -49.65 -16.20 41.84
N GLU A 366 -50.84 -16.61 41.40
CA GLU A 366 -51.15 -18.00 41.10
C GLU A 366 -51.92 -18.06 39.78
N VAL A 367 -51.44 -18.88 38.85
CA VAL A 367 -52.11 -19.12 37.58
C VAL A 367 -52.33 -20.60 37.36
N VAL A 368 -53.54 -20.95 36.94
CA VAL A 368 -53.89 -22.31 36.55
C VAL A 368 -54.49 -22.24 35.16
N VAL A 369 -53.91 -22.97 34.21
CA VAL A 369 -54.35 -23.02 32.82
C VAL A 369 -54.56 -24.46 32.41
N CYS A 370 -55.78 -24.77 31.96
CA CYS A 370 -56.16 -26.07 31.45
C CYS A 370 -56.72 -25.94 30.04
N VAL A 371 -56.27 -26.80 29.14
CA VAL A 371 -56.82 -26.91 27.78
C VAL A 371 -57.94 -27.93 27.80
N VAL A 372 -59.02 -27.62 27.06
CA VAL A 372 -60.23 -28.44 26.98
C VAL A 372 -60.32 -29.10 25.62
N ALA A 373 -60.34 -30.43 25.60
CA ALA A 373 -60.59 -31.21 24.40
C ALA A 373 -61.98 -31.87 24.51
N LYS A 374 -62.85 -31.59 23.54
CA LYS A 374 -64.14 -32.27 23.41
C LYS A 374 -63.98 -33.46 22.47
N ASN A 375 -64.11 -34.67 23.00
CA ASN A 375 -64.05 -35.87 22.17
C ASN A 375 -65.39 -36.07 21.44
N ARG A 376 -65.37 -36.21 20.11
CA ARG A 376 -66.57 -36.18 19.26
C ARG A 376 -67.49 -37.38 19.43
N GLU A 377 -66.97 -38.50 19.90
CA GLU A 377 -67.70 -39.78 19.95
C GLU A 377 -68.41 -40.00 21.28
N ASP A 378 -67.81 -39.56 22.39
CA ASP A 378 -68.30 -39.84 23.76
C ASP A 378 -68.90 -38.63 24.48
N ASN A 379 -68.84 -37.43 23.86
CA ASN A 379 -69.19 -36.15 24.48
C ASN A 379 -68.53 -35.90 25.86
N LYS A 380 -67.49 -36.69 26.19
CA LYS A 380 -66.66 -36.52 27.38
C LYS A 380 -65.66 -35.39 27.12
N ILE A 381 -65.56 -34.51 28.11
CA ILE A 381 -64.62 -33.40 28.09
C ILE A 381 -63.37 -33.87 28.84
N GLU A 382 -62.26 -33.94 28.12
CA GLU A 382 -60.94 -34.20 28.73
C GLU A 382 -60.24 -32.88 28.95
N ILE A 383 -59.67 -32.70 30.15
CA ILE A 383 -58.88 -31.52 30.46
C ILE A 383 -57.47 -31.93 30.89
N ALA A 384 -56.50 -31.16 30.44
CA ALA A 384 -55.13 -31.26 30.90
C ALA A 384 -54.60 -29.84 31.12
N GLY A 385 -54.07 -29.60 32.31
CA GLY A 385 -53.55 -28.30 32.66
C GLY A 385 -52.51 -28.31 33.76
N MET A 386 -52.01 -27.12 34.01
CA MET A 386 -50.89 -26.82 34.87
C MET A 386 -51.26 -25.62 35.74
N GLY A 387 -51.03 -25.76 37.04
CA GLY A 387 -51.01 -24.68 38.02
C GLY A 387 -49.57 -24.30 38.35
N SER A 388 -49.31 -23.01 38.53
CA SER A 388 -48.00 -22.52 38.96
C SER A 388 -48.10 -21.24 39.78
N ILE A 389 -47.18 -21.12 40.74
CA ILE A 389 -46.97 -19.92 41.58
C ILE A 389 -45.72 -19.15 41.13
N LEU A 390 -44.95 -19.68 40.18
CA LEU A 390 -43.74 -19.03 39.66
C LEU A 390 -44.11 -17.75 38.89
N GLU A 391 -43.45 -16.65 39.24
CA GLU A 391 -43.75 -15.32 38.71
C GLU A 391 -43.62 -15.28 37.17
N GLU A 392 -42.65 -16.01 36.62
CA GLU A 392 -42.42 -16.13 35.19
C GLU A 392 -43.60 -16.79 34.46
N HIS A 393 -44.14 -17.87 35.03
CA HIS A 393 -45.31 -18.56 34.48
C HIS A 393 -46.54 -17.68 34.58
N VAL A 394 -46.75 -17.01 35.72
CA VAL A 394 -47.88 -16.10 35.92
C VAL A 394 -47.84 -14.96 34.89
N LYS A 395 -46.68 -14.34 34.68
CA LYS A 395 -46.49 -13.29 33.66
C LYS A 395 -46.72 -13.80 32.24
N LEU A 396 -46.20 -14.99 31.90
CA LEU A 396 -46.37 -15.60 30.59
C LEU A 396 -47.85 -15.89 30.29
N PHE A 397 -48.56 -16.52 31.24
CA PHE A 397 -49.96 -16.88 31.06
C PHE A 397 -50.90 -15.68 31.16
N ALA A 398 -50.58 -14.67 31.97
CA ALA A 398 -51.38 -13.45 32.05
C ALA A 398 -51.63 -12.81 30.67
N GLY A 399 -50.62 -12.81 29.78
CA GLY A 399 -50.78 -12.30 28.42
C GLY A 399 -51.80 -13.09 27.59
N ILE A 400 -51.79 -14.42 27.70
CA ILE A 400 -52.74 -15.31 27.00
C ILE A 400 -54.17 -15.10 27.55
N LEU A 401 -54.31 -14.96 28.86
CA LEU A 401 -55.61 -14.75 29.50
C LEU A 401 -56.20 -13.40 29.10
N GLU A 402 -55.41 -12.32 29.13
CA GLU A 402 -55.86 -10.99 28.71
C GLU A 402 -56.26 -10.96 27.24
N ASP A 403 -55.58 -11.69 26.35
CA ASP A 403 -56.02 -11.84 24.96
C ASP A 403 -57.43 -12.46 24.87
N VAL A 404 -57.70 -13.50 25.67
CA VAL A 404 -59.05 -14.07 25.77
C VAL A 404 -60.06 -13.06 26.30
N TRP A 405 -59.70 -12.22 27.28
CA TRP A 405 -60.59 -11.18 27.81
C TRP A 405 -60.96 -10.13 26.75
N ILE A 406 -59.99 -9.76 25.92
CA ILE A 406 -60.15 -8.82 24.81
C ILE A 406 -61.05 -9.41 23.73
N GLN A 407 -60.90 -10.71 23.45
CA GLN A 407 -61.75 -11.43 22.48
C GLN A 407 -63.19 -11.64 22.98
N SER A 408 -63.40 -11.68 24.30
CA SER A 408 -64.73 -11.83 24.90
C SER A 408 -65.60 -10.58 24.71
N LYS A 409 -66.85 -10.78 24.29
CA LYS A 409 -67.83 -9.69 24.05
C LYS A 409 -68.52 -9.27 25.34
N LYS A 410 -68.79 -7.97 25.50
CA LYS A 410 -69.62 -7.47 26.62
C LYS A 410 -71.07 -7.92 26.44
N LEU A 411 -71.80 -8.13 27.55
CA LEU A 411 -73.18 -8.61 27.52
C LEU A 411 -74.10 -7.76 26.62
N ASP A 412 -73.99 -6.43 26.67
CA ASP A 412 -74.77 -5.51 25.84
C ASP A 412 -74.63 -5.78 24.32
N GLN A 413 -73.46 -6.23 23.88
CA GLN A 413 -73.17 -6.53 22.48
C GLN A 413 -73.71 -7.89 22.05
N VAL A 414 -73.84 -8.83 22.98
CA VAL A 414 -74.31 -10.20 22.72
C VAL A 414 -75.82 -10.19 22.44
N SER A 415 -76.59 -9.41 23.20
CA SER A 415 -78.03 -9.21 22.98
C SER A 415 -78.34 -8.71 21.56
N ILE A 416 -77.52 -7.79 21.04
CA ILE A 416 -77.66 -7.27 19.67
C ILE A 416 -77.32 -8.36 18.64
N THR A 417 -76.29 -9.17 18.88
CA THR A 417 -75.83 -10.18 17.92
C THR A 417 -76.81 -11.36 17.81
N GLN A 418 -77.44 -11.79 18.92
CA GLN A 418 -78.39 -12.91 18.92
C GLN A 418 -79.77 -12.55 18.35
N THR A 419 -80.15 -11.28 18.36
CA THR A 419 -81.43 -10.82 17.78
C THR A 419 -81.42 -10.86 16.24
N PHE A 420 -80.24 -10.98 15.62
CA PHE A 420 -80.05 -10.92 14.17
C PHE A 420 -79.59 -12.24 13.52
N GLU A 421 -79.70 -13.41 14.16
CA GLU A 421 -79.46 -14.67 13.44
C GLU A 421 -80.60 -14.95 12.43
N PRO A 422 -80.37 -14.80 11.10
CA PRO A 422 -81.32 -15.25 10.11
C PRO A 422 -81.14 -16.75 9.97
N THR A 423 -82.24 -17.47 9.91
CA THR A 423 -82.29 -18.90 9.60
C THR A 423 -81.69 -19.15 8.21
N TYR A 424 -80.37 -19.34 8.12
CA TYR A 424 -79.75 -19.80 6.88
C TYR A 424 -79.61 -21.31 6.91
N SER A 425 -80.48 -21.94 6.14
CA SER A 425 -80.44 -23.33 5.79
C SER A 425 -79.09 -23.74 5.21
N ARG A 426 -78.55 -24.81 5.79
CA ARG A 426 -77.63 -25.79 5.22
C ARG A 426 -77.70 -25.83 3.69
N THR A 427 -76.64 -25.37 3.02
CA THR A 427 -76.44 -25.61 1.58
C THR A 427 -75.08 -26.29 1.35
N GLN A 428 -75.18 -27.58 1.04
CA GLN A 428 -74.42 -28.35 0.06
C GLN A 428 -72.89 -28.17 -0.01
N THR A 429 -72.23 -29.21 0.52
CA THR A 429 -71.13 -29.97 -0.11
C THR A 429 -70.81 -29.58 -1.56
N VAL A 430 -69.63 -28.98 -1.75
CA VAL A 430 -68.91 -28.98 -3.02
C VAL A 430 -67.67 -29.87 -2.82
N LYS A 431 -67.67 -31.02 -3.50
CA LYS A 431 -66.49 -31.84 -3.79
C LYS A 431 -65.57 -31.06 -4.75
N PRO A 432 -64.25 -31.05 -4.51
CA PRO A 432 -63.28 -31.03 -5.60
C PRO A 432 -62.61 -32.41 -5.77
N SER A 433 -62.43 -32.73 -7.04
CA SER A 433 -62.05 -34.01 -7.63
C SER A 433 -60.70 -34.59 -7.19
N GLU A 434 -60.61 -35.91 -7.38
CA GLU A 434 -59.36 -36.67 -7.52
C GLU A 434 -58.35 -35.92 -8.41
N ILE A 435 -57.15 -35.70 -7.89
CA ILE A 435 -55.93 -35.65 -8.67
C ILE A 435 -54.93 -36.58 -7.98
N GLU A 436 -54.49 -37.54 -8.77
CA GLU A 436 -53.51 -38.57 -8.43
C GLU A 436 -52.17 -38.01 -7.97
N SER A 437 -51.53 -38.84 -7.17
CA SER A 437 -50.19 -38.73 -6.62
C SER A 437 -49.13 -38.26 -7.63
N SER A 438 -48.37 -37.24 -7.23
CA SER A 438 -47.00 -37.01 -7.69
C SER A 438 -46.16 -36.65 -6.48
N GLN A 439 -45.35 -37.60 -6.03
CA GLN A 439 -44.35 -37.41 -5.00
C GLN A 439 -43.32 -36.35 -5.46
N SER A 440 -43.12 -35.31 -4.67
CA SER A 440 -41.93 -34.45 -4.77
C SER A 440 -41.37 -34.22 -3.38
N SER A 441 -40.42 -35.09 -3.01
CA SER A 441 -39.54 -34.94 -1.87
C SER A 441 -38.68 -33.69 -2.01
N ILE A 442 -38.87 -32.73 -1.11
CA ILE A 442 -37.90 -31.65 -0.87
C ILE A 442 -36.71 -32.29 -0.13
N PRO A 443 -35.47 -32.23 -0.64
CA PRO A 443 -34.31 -32.79 0.06
C PRO A 443 -33.85 -31.83 1.16
N THR A 444 -33.77 -32.39 2.38
CA THR A 444 -33.12 -31.83 3.55
C THR A 444 -31.62 -31.61 3.28
N PRO A 445 -31.02 -30.46 3.64
CA PRO A 445 -29.58 -30.28 3.54
C PRO A 445 -28.86 -31.18 4.56
N PRO A 446 -27.80 -31.91 4.17
CA PRO A 446 -27.02 -32.73 5.10
C PRO A 446 -26.13 -31.86 6.00
N PRO A 447 -25.83 -32.32 7.23
CA PRO A 447 -25.00 -31.59 8.19
C PRO A 447 -23.54 -31.45 7.70
N PRO A 448 -22.85 -30.36 8.07
CA PRO A 448 -21.47 -30.12 7.65
C PRO A 448 -20.53 -31.16 8.25
N LYS A 449 -19.88 -31.94 7.38
CA LYS A 449 -18.79 -32.85 7.72
C LYS A 449 -17.52 -32.05 8.03
N ILE A 450 -17.07 -32.17 9.27
CA ILE A 450 -15.74 -31.80 9.74
C ILE A 450 -14.69 -32.61 8.93
N PRO A 451 -13.68 -31.97 8.31
CA PRO A 451 -12.60 -32.71 7.67
C PRO A 451 -11.68 -33.33 8.72
N SER A 452 -11.63 -34.66 8.73
CA SER A 452 -10.62 -35.43 9.46
C SER A 452 -9.22 -35.14 8.94
N ILE A 453 -8.36 -34.75 9.88
CA ILE A 453 -6.90 -34.79 9.76
C ILE A 453 -6.47 -36.23 9.44
N LYS A 454 -5.76 -36.42 8.32
CA LYS A 454 -5.00 -37.63 8.04
C LYS A 454 -3.53 -37.29 7.78
N LYS A 455 -2.72 -38.02 8.54
CA LYS A 455 -1.28 -38.22 8.54
C LYS A 455 -0.61 -38.16 7.15
N GLU A 456 0.48 -37.39 7.11
CA GLU A 456 1.85 -37.84 6.84
C GLU A 456 2.00 -39.01 5.87
N VAL A 457 2.43 -38.67 4.66
CA VAL A 457 3.09 -39.56 3.70
C VAL A 457 4.29 -38.79 3.15
N GLU A 458 5.47 -39.34 3.40
CA GLU A 458 6.77 -38.96 2.84
C GLU A 458 6.82 -39.14 1.31
N ILE A 459 8.02 -38.90 0.75
CA ILE A 459 8.55 -39.21 -0.60
C ILE A 459 8.63 -37.96 -1.52
N PRO A 460 9.68 -37.80 -2.35
CA PRO A 460 11.10 -37.65 -2.04
C PRO A 460 11.66 -36.34 -2.66
N VAL A 461 12.81 -35.90 -2.17
CA VAL A 461 13.61 -34.84 -2.80
C VAL A 461 14.17 -35.36 -4.13
N SER A 462 13.73 -34.81 -5.26
CA SER A 462 14.52 -34.80 -6.49
C SER A 462 14.33 -33.48 -7.23
N SER A 463 15.45 -32.78 -7.39
CA SER A 463 15.59 -31.46 -7.97
C SER A 463 15.63 -31.54 -9.50
N PRO A 464 14.85 -30.69 -10.23
CA PRO A 464 15.19 -30.32 -11.59
C PRO A 464 15.89 -28.96 -11.57
N LYS A 465 17.13 -29.00 -12.05
CA LYS A 465 17.97 -27.88 -12.47
C LYS A 465 17.20 -27.10 -13.56
N ILE A 466 16.74 -25.89 -13.26
CA ILE A 466 16.15 -25.00 -14.27
C ILE A 466 17.26 -24.07 -14.79
N GLU A 467 17.61 -24.29 -16.05
CA GLU A 467 18.47 -23.43 -16.85
C GLU A 467 17.88 -22.02 -17.00
N MET A 468 18.71 -21.03 -16.73
CA MET A 468 18.43 -19.63 -17.07
C MET A 468 18.41 -19.46 -18.60
N SER A 469 17.22 -19.31 -19.18
CA SER A 469 17.08 -18.71 -20.51
C SER A 469 16.70 -17.23 -20.34
N LYS A 470 17.71 -16.37 -20.47
CA LYS A 470 17.56 -14.92 -20.62
C LYS A 470 17.26 -14.61 -22.08
N GLN A 471 16.03 -14.21 -22.38
CA GLN A 471 15.76 -13.28 -23.49
C GLN A 471 14.75 -12.24 -23.01
N PRO A 472 15.14 -10.94 -22.95
CA PRO A 472 14.19 -9.88 -22.68
C PRO A 472 13.33 -9.68 -23.92
N VAL A 473 12.01 -9.82 -23.77
CA VAL A 473 11.06 -9.27 -24.74
C VAL A 473 11.20 -7.75 -24.66
N ASN A 474 11.79 -7.15 -25.69
CA ASN A 474 11.83 -5.70 -25.87
C ASN A 474 10.39 -5.19 -26.07
N LEU A 475 9.67 -4.93 -24.97
CA LEU A 475 8.60 -3.93 -24.99
C LEU A 475 9.29 -2.60 -25.22
N SER A 476 9.24 -2.11 -26.46
CA SER A 476 9.68 -0.76 -26.83
C SER A 476 9.05 0.23 -25.84
N ALA A 477 9.88 0.86 -25.01
CA ALA A 477 9.46 1.94 -24.13
C ALA A 477 8.76 2.98 -25.00
N SER A 478 7.42 3.05 -24.93
CA SER A 478 6.68 4.03 -25.71
C SER A 478 6.97 5.39 -25.08
N THR A 479 7.88 6.15 -25.70
CA THR A 479 8.17 7.55 -25.37
C THR A 479 7.03 8.50 -25.77
N GLY A 480 5.83 7.96 -26.02
CA GLY A 480 4.64 8.73 -26.37
C GLY A 480 4.15 9.58 -25.20
N SER A 481 3.31 10.57 -25.52
CA SER A 481 2.71 11.44 -24.51
C SER A 481 1.88 10.63 -23.51
N LEU A 482 1.73 11.13 -22.28
CA LEU A 482 0.95 10.45 -21.23
C LEU A 482 -0.48 10.05 -21.67
N PRO A 483 -1.24 10.86 -22.44
CA PRO A 483 -2.50 10.42 -23.06
C PRO A 483 -2.37 9.16 -23.93
N ASP A 484 -1.32 9.09 -24.75
CA ASP A 484 -1.07 7.97 -25.67
C ASP A 484 -0.71 6.70 -24.91
N GLN A 485 0.06 6.83 -23.83
CA GLN A 485 0.38 5.70 -22.96
C GLN A 485 -0.89 5.11 -22.34
N PHE A 486 -1.79 5.95 -21.83
CA PHE A 486 -3.07 5.46 -21.33
C PHE A 486 -3.91 4.82 -22.45
N ASN A 487 -3.98 5.41 -23.65
CA ASN A 487 -4.73 4.82 -24.78
C ASN A 487 -4.16 3.45 -25.20
N ASN A 488 -2.84 3.33 -25.22
CA ASN A 488 -2.15 2.09 -25.54
C ASN A 488 -2.44 0.99 -24.48
N LEU A 489 -2.40 1.36 -23.20
CA LEU A 489 -2.77 0.44 -22.12
C LEU A 489 -4.24 0.00 -22.24
N GLU A 490 -5.17 0.93 -22.53
CA GLU A 490 -6.59 0.64 -22.72
C GLU A 490 -6.84 -0.35 -23.88
N GLN A 491 -6.11 -0.21 -24.98
CA GLN A 491 -6.28 -1.06 -26.17
C GLN A 491 -5.70 -2.47 -26.00
N ASN A 492 -4.60 -2.61 -25.23
CA ASN A 492 -3.85 -3.86 -25.10
C ASN A 492 -4.10 -4.61 -23.78
N LEU A 493 -5.01 -4.10 -22.93
CA LEU A 493 -5.29 -4.64 -21.60
C LEU A 493 -5.79 -6.09 -21.61
N SER A 494 -6.52 -6.51 -22.65
CA SER A 494 -6.98 -7.89 -22.81
C SER A 494 -5.89 -8.86 -23.30
N SER A 495 -4.82 -8.34 -23.90
CA SER A 495 -3.69 -9.16 -24.38
C SER A 495 -2.57 -9.29 -23.36
N PHE A 496 -2.44 -8.33 -22.44
CA PHE A 496 -1.33 -8.31 -21.47
C PHE A 496 -1.48 -9.35 -20.35
N THR A 497 -0.33 -9.82 -19.90
CA THR A 497 -0.14 -10.52 -18.63
C THR A 497 -0.08 -9.52 -17.48
N GLY A 498 -0.29 -9.98 -16.23
CA GLY A 498 -0.16 -9.10 -15.07
C GLY A 498 1.22 -8.44 -14.96
N LEU A 499 2.28 -9.18 -15.29
CA LEU A 499 3.65 -8.65 -15.31
C LEU A 499 3.82 -7.52 -16.34
N GLU A 500 3.29 -7.68 -17.56
CA GLU A 500 3.33 -6.63 -18.58
C GLU A 500 2.52 -5.39 -18.17
N VAL A 501 1.34 -5.58 -17.58
CA VAL A 501 0.55 -4.47 -17.02
C VAL A 501 1.34 -3.73 -15.94
N SER A 502 2.00 -4.45 -15.02
CA SER A 502 2.79 -3.84 -13.95
C SER A 502 3.97 -3.02 -14.47
N SER A 503 4.64 -3.51 -15.53
CA SER A 503 5.74 -2.81 -16.19
C SER A 503 5.24 -1.55 -16.90
N PHE A 504 4.11 -1.66 -17.63
CA PHE A 504 3.50 -0.52 -18.30
C PHE A 504 3.03 0.56 -17.31
N LEU A 505 2.43 0.16 -16.19
CA LEU A 505 2.03 1.07 -15.12
C LEU A 505 3.23 1.76 -14.45
N ASN A 506 4.39 1.11 -14.33
CA ASN A 506 5.62 1.77 -13.86
C ASN A 506 6.07 2.89 -14.82
N ASN A 507 6.00 2.66 -16.14
CA ASN A 507 6.31 3.71 -17.12
C ASN A 507 5.34 4.90 -17.02
N ILE A 508 4.04 4.63 -16.83
CA ILE A 508 3.04 5.68 -16.60
C ILE A 508 3.37 6.45 -15.30
N LYS A 509 3.69 5.73 -14.22
CA LYS A 509 4.07 6.33 -12.93
C LYS A 509 5.23 7.31 -13.07
N ASP A 510 6.29 6.90 -13.75
CA ASP A 510 7.48 7.72 -13.93
C ASP A 510 7.17 8.97 -14.78
N ASN A 511 6.34 8.84 -15.82
CA ASN A 511 5.87 9.99 -16.61
C ASN A 511 4.95 10.93 -15.81
N VAL A 512 4.09 10.40 -14.95
CA VAL A 512 3.25 11.23 -14.05
C VAL A 512 4.13 12.01 -13.07
N ILE A 513 5.16 11.39 -12.49
CA ILE A 513 6.12 12.06 -11.61
C ILE A 513 6.85 13.18 -12.36
N GLN A 514 7.30 12.92 -13.60
CA GLN A 514 7.99 13.92 -14.40
C GLN A 514 7.10 15.11 -14.80
N GLN A 515 5.84 14.88 -15.16
CA GLN A 515 4.95 15.94 -15.65
C GLN A 515 4.19 16.68 -14.55
N PHE A 516 3.76 15.97 -13.50
CA PHE A 516 2.86 16.52 -12.47
C PHE A 516 3.45 16.50 -11.05
N GLY A 517 4.64 15.91 -10.86
CA GLY A 517 5.23 15.72 -9.53
C GLY A 517 4.50 14.68 -8.68
N TYR A 518 4.70 14.72 -7.36
CA TYR A 518 4.03 13.80 -6.44
C TYR A 518 2.53 14.08 -6.35
N SER A 519 1.72 13.12 -6.80
CA SER A 519 0.25 13.15 -6.75
C SER A 519 -0.31 12.00 -5.93
N SER A 520 -1.47 12.19 -5.29
CA SER A 520 -2.19 11.13 -4.56
C SER A 520 -2.55 9.93 -5.45
N ILE A 521 -2.61 10.14 -6.77
CA ILE A 521 -2.83 9.11 -7.79
C ILE A 521 -1.67 8.11 -7.86
N LEU A 522 -0.43 8.55 -7.59
CA LEU A 522 0.75 7.67 -7.62
C LEU A 522 0.63 6.53 -6.61
N LYS A 523 0.00 6.78 -5.45
CA LYS A 523 -0.27 5.73 -4.46
C LYS A 523 -1.20 4.64 -5.03
N GLN A 524 -2.22 5.04 -5.79
CA GLN A 524 -3.15 4.09 -6.41
C GLN A 524 -2.51 3.32 -7.57
N ILE A 525 -1.65 3.99 -8.36
CA ILE A 525 -0.86 3.34 -9.41
C ILE A 525 0.09 2.32 -8.78
N ASN A 526 0.79 2.66 -7.70
CA ASN A 526 1.68 1.74 -6.98
C ASN A 526 0.95 0.52 -6.40
N LEU A 527 -0.24 0.71 -5.83
CA LEU A 527 -1.07 -0.40 -5.37
C LEU A 527 -1.46 -1.34 -6.52
N SER A 528 -1.77 -0.76 -7.69
CA SER A 528 -2.09 -1.55 -8.89
C SER A 528 -0.85 -2.27 -9.44
N ILE A 529 0.33 -1.64 -9.44
CA ILE A 529 1.60 -2.29 -9.80
C ILE A 529 1.84 -3.50 -8.90
N ALA A 530 1.75 -3.33 -7.57
CA ALA A 530 1.97 -4.41 -6.61
C ALA A 530 0.96 -5.57 -6.78
N GLN A 531 -0.30 -5.25 -7.11
CA GLN A 531 -1.35 -6.25 -7.36
C GLN A 531 -1.03 -7.14 -8.57
N TYR A 532 -0.37 -6.62 -9.61
CA TYR A 532 -0.12 -7.36 -10.85
C TYR A 532 1.32 -7.84 -11.05
N GLN A 533 2.29 -7.36 -10.25
CA GLN A 533 3.72 -7.66 -10.41
C GLN A 533 4.07 -9.16 -10.36
N ASN A 534 3.32 -9.95 -9.61
CA ASN A 534 3.56 -11.39 -9.43
C ASN A 534 2.59 -12.27 -10.25
N LYS A 535 1.80 -11.69 -11.14
CA LYS A 535 0.77 -12.42 -11.89
C LYS A 535 1.25 -12.72 -13.32
N GLU A 536 1.67 -13.96 -13.53
CA GLU A 536 2.14 -14.45 -14.84
C GLU A 536 1.01 -14.75 -15.83
N SER A 537 -0.22 -14.94 -15.35
CA SER A 537 -1.38 -15.21 -16.20
C SER A 537 -1.96 -13.94 -16.83
N LYS A 538 -2.63 -14.13 -17.98
CA LYS A 538 -3.44 -13.07 -18.62
C LYS A 538 -4.56 -12.62 -17.68
N LEU A 539 -4.89 -11.33 -17.73
CA LEU A 539 -5.94 -10.77 -16.87
C LEU A 539 -7.31 -11.35 -17.23
N ASN A 540 -8.10 -11.64 -16.21
CA ASN A 540 -9.48 -12.06 -16.43
C ASN A 540 -10.38 -10.84 -16.74
N SER A 541 -11.59 -11.08 -17.26
CA SER A 541 -12.50 -10.01 -17.66
C SER A 541 -12.90 -9.07 -16.52
N SER A 542 -12.94 -9.57 -15.28
CA SER A 542 -13.23 -8.77 -14.08
C SER A 542 -12.09 -7.80 -13.77
N GLU A 543 -10.85 -8.27 -13.84
CA GLU A 543 -9.64 -7.47 -13.59
C GLU A 543 -9.42 -6.43 -14.68
N VAL A 544 -9.65 -6.79 -15.94
CA VAL A 544 -9.61 -5.83 -17.06
C VAL A 544 -10.60 -4.68 -16.80
N LYS A 545 -11.83 -4.99 -16.37
CA LYS A 545 -12.83 -3.98 -16.02
C LYS A 545 -12.42 -3.12 -14.83
N GLU A 546 -11.81 -3.73 -13.81
CA GLU A 546 -11.31 -3.02 -12.63
C GLU A 546 -10.21 -2.02 -13.01
N ILE A 547 -9.20 -2.44 -13.79
CA ILE A 547 -8.13 -1.54 -14.24
C ILE A 547 -8.69 -0.43 -15.12
N MET A 548 -9.62 -0.73 -16.03
CA MET A 548 -10.22 0.29 -16.87
C MET A 548 -10.92 1.38 -16.04
N ASN A 549 -11.67 1.00 -15.00
CA ASN A 549 -12.28 1.97 -14.10
C ASN A 549 -11.22 2.83 -13.37
N LYS A 550 -10.10 2.24 -12.95
CA LYS A 550 -8.97 2.96 -12.34
C LYS A 550 -8.32 3.93 -13.34
N ILE A 551 -8.09 3.51 -14.59
CA ILE A 551 -7.53 4.36 -15.65
C ILE A 551 -8.42 5.58 -15.91
N TYR A 552 -9.74 5.39 -16.03
CA TYR A 552 -10.68 6.50 -16.18
C TYR A 552 -10.63 7.47 -15.01
N PHE A 553 -10.56 6.95 -13.78
CA PHE A 553 -10.41 7.77 -12.57
C PHE A 553 -9.10 8.58 -12.59
N TRP A 554 -7.97 7.94 -12.93
CA TRP A 554 -6.66 8.59 -13.01
C TRP A 554 -6.62 9.68 -14.08
N ARG A 555 -7.16 9.41 -15.27
CA ARG A 555 -7.28 10.39 -16.37
C ARG A 555 -8.05 11.63 -15.94
N ASN A 556 -9.21 11.43 -15.31
CA ASN A 556 -10.06 12.52 -14.85
C ASN A 556 -9.35 13.37 -13.78
N LYS A 557 -8.67 12.73 -12.83
CA LYS A 557 -7.94 13.44 -11.76
C LYS A 557 -6.69 14.17 -12.26
N LEU A 558 -5.99 13.64 -13.25
CA LEU A 558 -4.86 14.31 -13.90
C LEU A 558 -5.29 15.38 -14.93
N LYS A 559 -6.60 15.54 -15.18
CA LYS A 559 -7.18 16.44 -16.20
C LYS A 559 -6.63 16.17 -17.61
N ILE A 560 -6.32 14.91 -17.91
CA ILE A 560 -5.84 14.48 -19.22
C ILE A 560 -7.06 14.33 -20.14
N LYS A 561 -7.21 15.21 -21.13
CA LYS A 561 -8.25 15.08 -22.16
C LYS A 561 -7.88 13.93 -23.11
N LYS A 562 -8.92 13.21 -23.55
CA LYS A 562 -8.80 12.06 -24.44
C LYS A 562 -8.34 12.46 -25.83
#